data_AF-A0A132MVR7-F1
#
_entry.id   AF-A0A132MVR7-F1
#
_cell.length_a   1.000
_cell.length_b   1.000
_cell.length_c   1.000
_cell.angle_alpha   90.00
_cell.angle_beta   90.00
_cell.angle_gamma   90.00
#
_symmetry.space_group_name_H-M   'P 1'
#
loop_
_entity.id
_entity.type
_entity.pdbx_description
1 polymer ?
#
loop_
_entity_poly.entity_id
_entity_poly.type
_entity_poly.pdbx_seq_one_letter_code
_entity_poly.pdbx_strand_id
1 'polypeptide(L)'
;MLVSADGPVPEEKLIAWITERLERFPAWAKTYQSEGGPARLTQEAVGLLCAFGLAERTTEGVRARPAAARYAVRPEPSGGAR
;
A
#
# COMPACT_ATOMS: atom_id res chain seq x y z
N MET A 1 4.72 -2.62 5.20
CA MET A 1 3.42 -2.41 5.87
C MET A 1 2.48 -3.58 5.62
N LEU A 2 2.03 -3.85 4.38
CA LEU A 2 1.15 -5.01 4.09
C LEU A 2 1.88 -6.37 4.15
N VAL A 3 3.06 -6.49 3.53
CA VAL A 3 3.83 -7.76 3.47
C VAL A 3 4.53 -8.10 4.80
N SER A 4 4.60 -7.14 5.73
CA SER A 4 5.23 -7.30 7.05
C SER A 4 4.22 -7.46 8.17
N ALA A 5 2.91 -7.47 7.86
CA ALA A 5 1.87 -7.62 8.85
C ALA A 5 1.66 -9.11 9.17
N ASP A 6 1.46 -9.43 10.45
CA ASP A 6 1.19 -10.80 10.90
C ASP A 6 -0.25 -11.28 10.60
N GLY A 7 -1.11 -10.38 10.12
CA GLY A 7 -2.52 -10.65 9.82
C GLY A 7 -3.13 -9.66 8.81
N PRO A 8 -4.45 -9.75 8.56
CA PRO A 8 -5.15 -8.81 7.69
C PRO A 8 -4.95 -7.35 8.13
N VAL A 9 -4.72 -6.48 7.16
CA VAL A 9 -4.61 -5.04 7.37
C VAL A 9 -5.91 -4.38 6.92
N PRO A 10 -6.63 -3.67 7.81
CA PRO A 10 -7.83 -2.92 7.43
C PRO A 10 -7.55 -1.95 6.29
N GLU A 11 -8.49 -1.83 5.35
CA GLU A 11 -8.30 -1.01 4.15
C GLU A 11 -8.15 0.46 4.52
N GLU A 12 -8.86 0.93 5.55
CA GLU A 12 -8.76 2.29 6.10
C GLU A 12 -7.34 2.61 6.58
N LYS A 13 -6.64 1.60 7.13
CA LYS A 13 -5.25 1.76 7.58
C LYS A 13 -4.30 1.90 6.39
N LEU A 14 -4.56 1.17 5.31
CA LEU A 14 -3.81 1.30 4.05
C LEU A 14 -4.05 2.68 3.42
N ILE A 15 -5.29 3.15 3.41
CA ILE A 15 -5.67 4.47 2.91
C ILE A 15 -4.94 5.56 3.70
N ALA A 16 -5.00 5.53 5.04
CA ALA A 16 -4.29 6.48 5.89
C ALA A 16 -2.78 6.49 5.60
N TRP A 17 -2.18 5.30 5.46
CA TRP A 17 -0.77 5.19 5.12
C TRP A 17 -0.44 5.79 3.75
N ILE A 18 -1.29 5.56 2.73
CA ILE A 18 -1.11 6.17 1.41
C ILE A 18 -1.27 7.69 1.48
N THR A 19 -2.24 8.21 2.22
CA THR A 19 -2.45 9.65 2.43
C THR A 19 -1.18 10.31 2.93
N GLU A 20 -0.57 9.78 4.01
CA GLU A 20 0.69 10.32 4.56
C GLU A 20 1.83 10.33 3.51
N ARG A 21 1.87 9.34 2.61
CA ARG A 21 2.90 9.28 1.56
C ARG A 21 2.66 10.27 0.42
N LEU A 22 1.40 10.47 0.03
CA LEU A 22 1.04 11.46 -0.98
C LEU A 22 1.28 12.89 -0.49
N GLU A 23 1.02 13.16 0.80
CA GLU A 23 1.35 14.44 1.44
C GLU A 23 2.87 14.68 1.47
N ARG A 24 3.65 13.65 1.79
CA ARG A 24 5.11 13.76 1.87
C ARG A 24 5.80 13.87 0.50
N PHE A 25 5.25 13.22 -0.53
CA PHE A 25 5.85 13.13 -1.86
C PHE A 25 4.89 13.59 -2.97
N PRO A 26 4.52 14.87 -3.01
CA PRO A 26 3.36 15.28 -3.77
C PRO A 26 3.52 15.18 -5.29
N ALA A 27 4.76 15.16 -5.78
CA ALA A 27 5.07 15.03 -7.20
C ALA A 27 4.96 13.59 -7.73
N TRP A 28 4.95 12.57 -6.87
CA TRP A 28 5.05 11.16 -7.28
C TRP A 28 3.76 10.62 -7.92
N ALA A 29 2.61 11.07 -7.43
CA ALA A 29 1.30 10.53 -7.80
C ALA A 29 0.25 11.65 -7.87
N LYS A 30 0.56 12.69 -8.67
CA LYS A 30 -0.25 13.92 -8.78
C LYS A 30 -1.73 13.67 -9.09
N THR A 31 -2.04 12.62 -9.86
CA THR A 31 -3.41 12.23 -10.23
C THR A 31 -4.24 11.72 -9.04
N TYR A 32 -3.59 11.36 -7.93
CA TYR A 32 -4.23 10.87 -6.69
C TYR A 32 -4.21 11.92 -5.57
N GLN A 33 -3.84 13.17 -5.87
CA GLN A 33 -3.87 14.27 -4.89
C GLN A 33 -5.25 14.91 -4.73
N SER A 34 -6.19 14.58 -5.61
CA SER A 34 -7.57 15.03 -5.48
C SER A 34 -8.29 14.31 -4.33
N GLU A 35 -9.44 14.86 -3.92
CA GLU A 35 -10.35 14.19 -2.97
C GLU A 35 -10.60 12.73 -3.38
N GLY A 36 -10.53 11.82 -2.40
CA GLY A 36 -10.68 10.38 -2.62
C GLY A 36 -9.50 9.68 -3.34
N GLY A 37 -8.48 10.42 -3.76
CA GLY A 37 -7.32 9.87 -4.46
C GLY A 37 -6.52 8.81 -3.69
N PRO A 38 -6.23 8.98 -2.38
CA PRO A 38 -5.59 7.94 -1.57
C PRO A 38 -6.41 6.63 -1.51
N ALA A 39 -7.73 6.74 -1.45
CA ALA A 39 -8.64 5.59 -1.45
C ALA A 39 -8.64 4.88 -2.80
N ARG A 40 -8.73 5.63 -3.91
CA ARG A 40 -8.63 5.08 -5.26
C ARG A 40 -7.29 4.35 -5.48
N LEU A 41 -6.19 4.96 -5.07
CA LEU A 41 -4.85 4.35 -5.19
C LEU A 41 -4.76 3.05 -4.38
N THR A 42 -5.30 3.04 -3.16
CA THR A 42 -5.37 1.82 -2.33
C THR A 42 -6.12 0.70 -3.06
N GLN A 43 -7.32 1.00 -3.55
CA GLN A 43 -8.18 0.02 -4.22
C GLN A 43 -7.52 -0.57 -5.47
N GLU A 44 -6.91 0.27 -6.31
CA GLU A 44 -6.22 -0.15 -7.52
C GLU A 44 -4.98 -1.00 -7.20
N ALA A 45 -4.16 -0.57 -6.25
CA ALA A 45 -2.96 -1.29 -5.84
C ALA A 45 -3.30 -2.66 -5.23
N VAL A 46 -4.28 -2.72 -4.33
CA VAL A 46 -4.76 -3.99 -3.75
C VAL A 46 -5.36 -4.88 -4.82
N GLY A 47 -6.15 -4.31 -5.75
CA GLY A 47 -6.71 -5.04 -6.89
C GLY A 47 -5.62 -5.71 -7.73
N LEU A 48 -4.55 -4.99 -8.04
CA LEU A 48 -3.40 -5.51 -8.77
C LEU A 48 -2.70 -6.64 -8.02
N LEU A 49 -2.44 -6.46 -6.72
CA LEU A 49 -1.82 -7.49 -5.88
C LEU A 49 -2.69 -8.75 -5.79
N CYS A 50 -4.01 -8.61 -5.70
CA CYS A 50 -4.94 -9.74 -5.74
C CYS A 50 -4.93 -10.44 -7.09
N ALA A 51 -4.92 -9.70 -8.20
CA ALA A 51 -4.87 -10.26 -9.55
C ALA A 51 -3.60 -11.11 -9.78
N PHE A 52 -2.47 -10.71 -9.19
CA PHE A 52 -1.23 -11.50 -9.22
C PHE A 52 -1.15 -12.59 -8.14
N GLY A 53 -2.20 -12.77 -7.32
CA GLY A 53 -2.21 -13.75 -6.24
C GLY A 53 -1.21 -13.43 -5.12
N LEU A 54 -0.81 -12.16 -4.97
CA LEU A 54 0.09 -11.67 -3.93
C LEU A 54 -0.66 -11.20 -2.68
N ALA A 55 -1.93 -10.84 -2.81
CA ALA A 55 -2.78 -10.48 -1.69
C ALA A 55 -4.17 -11.12 -1.82
N GLU A 56 -4.92 -11.11 -0.73
CA GLU A 56 -6.30 -11.57 -0.64
C GLU A 56 -7.11 -10.55 0.15
N ARG A 57 -8.32 -10.23 -0.34
CA ARG A 57 -9.30 -9.46 0.43
C ARG A 57 -10.10 -10.43 1.29
N THR A 58 -10.20 -10.11 2.58
CA THR A 58 -10.95 -10.87 3.59
C THR A 58 -11.98 -9.95 4.25
N THR A 59 -12.85 -10.51 5.07
CA THR A 59 -13.80 -9.72 5.88
C THR A 59 -13.11 -8.79 6.88
N GLU A 60 -11.85 -9.06 7.24
CA GLU A 60 -11.06 -8.30 8.23
C GLU A 60 -10.08 -7.31 7.58
N GLY A 61 -10.05 -7.25 6.23
CA GLY A 61 -9.15 -6.40 5.46
C GLY A 61 -8.29 -7.18 4.46
N VAL A 62 -7.14 -6.61 4.10
CA VAL A 62 -6.25 -7.16 3.08
C VAL A 62 -5.14 -7.98 3.73
N ARG A 63 -5.00 -9.25 3.34
CA ARG A 63 -3.94 -10.13 3.80
C ARG A 63 -2.91 -10.36 2.70
N ALA A 64 -1.63 -10.20 3.01
CA ALA A 64 -0.56 -10.61 2.10
C ALA A 64 -0.47 -12.14 2.03
N ARG A 65 -0.28 -12.70 0.83
CA ARG A 65 -0.01 -14.13 0.64
C ARG A 65 1.50 -14.38 0.73
N PRO A 66 1.94 -15.61 1.10
CA PRO A 66 3.36 -15.91 1.23
C PRO A 66 4.20 -15.58 -0.03
N ALA A 67 3.59 -15.63 -1.23
CA ALA A 67 4.24 -15.26 -2.48
C ALA A 67 4.71 -13.79 -2.51
N ALA A 68 4.01 -12.87 -1.83
CA ALA A 68 4.38 -11.47 -1.76
C ALA A 68 5.75 -11.23 -1.07
N ALA A 69 6.17 -12.13 -0.18
CA ALA A 69 7.46 -12.02 0.51
C ALA A 69 8.65 -12.01 -0.46
N ARG A 70 8.52 -12.64 -1.63
CA ARG A 70 9.57 -12.65 -2.67
C ARG A 70 9.76 -11.30 -3.35
N TYR A 71 8.71 -10.48 -3.36
CA TYR A 71 8.69 -9.15 -3.98
C TYR A 71 8.69 -8.03 -2.94
N ALA A 72 8.98 -8.37 -1.67
CA ALA A 72 9.06 -7.39 -0.61
C ALA A 72 10.22 -6.43 -0.92
N VAL A 73 9.88 -5.18 -1.20
CA VAL A 73 10.87 -4.12 -1.35
C VAL A 73 11.40 -3.80 0.03
N ARG A 74 12.73 -3.92 0.22
CA ARG A 74 13.37 -3.48 1.45
C ARG A 74 13.14 -1.97 1.57
N PRO A 75 12.70 -1.45 2.73
CA PRO A 75 12.64 -0.01 2.91
C PRO A 75 14.00 0.56 2.56
N GLU A 76 14.02 1.59 1.70
CA GLU A 76 15.27 2.28 1.40
C GLU A 76 15.89 2.72 2.73
N PRO A 77 17.19 2.46 2.97
CA PRO A 77 17.85 3.07 4.11
C PRO A 77 17.62 4.56 3.94
N SER A 78 16.94 5.16 4.91
CA SER A 78 16.56 6.57 4.87
C SER A 78 17.80 7.39 4.56
N GLY A 79 17.95 7.80 3.30
CA GLY A 79 19.05 8.61 2.86
C GLY A 79 19.01 9.90 3.66
N GLY A 80 20.03 10.11 4.48
CA GLY A 80 20.27 11.39 5.12
C GLY A 80 20.27 12.47 4.05
N ALA A 81 19.73 13.64 4.43
CA ALA A 81 19.71 14.85 3.62
C ALA A 81 21.02 15.02 2.81
N ARG A 82 20.87 15.22 1.51
CA ARG A 82 21.82 15.95 0.69
C ARG A 82 21.10 17.09 0.03
#